data_AF-A0A378VV87-F1
#
_entry.id   AF-A0A378VV87-F1
#
_cell.length_a   1.000
_cell.length_b   1.000
_cell.length_c   1.000
_cell.angle_alpha   90.00
_cell.angle_beta   90.00
_cell.angle_gamma   90.00
#
_symmetry.space_group_name_H-M   'P 1'
#
loop_
_entity.id
_entity.type
_entity.pdbx_description
1 polymer ?
#
loop_
_entity_poly.entity_id
_entity_poly.type
_entity_poly.pdbx_seq_one_letter_code
_entity_poly.pdbx_strand_id
1 'polypeptide(L)' 'MICLENVRFEILRDPIVRDFSLNLQQGEVKALFGPSGCGKTTVLRLIAGLETPKSGTIRNTFHKTGFCFRKTACRKT' A
#
# COMPACT_ATOMS: atom_id res chain seq x y z
N MET A 1 -5.68 13.72 3.86
CA MET A 1 -4.34 13.42 3.32
C MET A 1 -3.92 12.03 3.77
N ILE A 2 -3.15 11.33 2.93
CA ILE A 2 -2.44 10.11 3.28
C ILE A 2 -0.96 10.46 3.32
N CYS A 3 -0.27 10.15 4.41
CA CYS A 3 1.18 10.32 4.52
C CYS A 3 1.81 8.99 4.98
N LEU A 4 2.83 8.54 4.26
CA LEU A 4 3.69 7.41 4.58
C LEU A 4 5.09 7.97 4.74
N GLU A 5 5.72 7.68 5.86
CA GLU A 5 7.07 8.15 6.20
C GLU A 5 7.95 6.96 6.57
N ASN A 6 8.97 6.72 5.75
CA ASN A 6 9.99 5.67 5.91
C ASN A 6 9.38 4.29 6.21
N VAL A 7 8.33 3.94 5.49
CA VAL A 7 7.57 2.72 5.74
C VAL A 7 8.38 1.51 5.28
N ARG A 8 8.54 0.57 6.20
CA ARG A 8 9.19 -0.73 5.95
C ARG A 8 8.21 -1.86 6.21
N PHE A 9 8.17 -2.81 5.28
CA PHE A 9 7.34 -4.00 5.40
C PHE A 9 8.06 -5.23 4.84
N GLU A 10 7.98 -6.33 5.58
CA GLU A 10 8.60 -7.60 5.25
C GLU A 10 7.61 -8.74 5.49
N ILE A 11 7.72 -9.80 4.69
CA ILE A 11 6.95 -11.03 4.86
C ILE A 11 7.94 -12.16 5.09
N LEU A 12 7.79 -12.90 6.20
CA LEU A 12 8.59 -14.11 6.48
C LEU A 12 10.13 -13.92 6.42
N ARG A 13 10.62 -12.67 6.51
CA ARG A 13 12.02 -12.16 6.41
C ARG A 13 12.42 -11.57 5.06
N ASP A 14 11.56 -11.58 4.05
CA ASP A 14 11.83 -10.89 2.78
C ASP A 14 11.30 -9.45 2.82
N PRO A 15 12.18 -8.43 2.71
CA PRO A 15 11.76 -7.03 2.68
C PRO A 15 11.09 -6.69 1.34
N ILE A 16 9.77 -6.54 1.37
CA ILE A 16 8.92 -6.23 0.21
C ILE A 16 8.89 -4.73 -0.06
N VAL A 17 8.85 -3.92 1.01
CA VAL A 17 8.82 -2.45 0.94
C VAL A 17 9.95 -1.92 1.82
N ARG A 18 10.87 -1.15 1.22
CA ARG A 18 12.03 -0.57 1.89
C ARG A 18 11.96 0.95 1.78
N ASP A 19 11.92 1.63 2.92
CA ASP A 19 11.97 3.10 3.02
C ASP A 19 11.00 3.82 2.07
N PHE A 20 9.77 3.35 2.02
CA PHE A 20 8.76 3.93 1.15
C PHE A 20 8.09 5.13 1.82
N SER A 21 8.22 6.29 1.19
CA SER A 21 7.58 7.52 1.61
C SER A 21 6.67 8.04 0.51
N LEU A 22 5.43 8.37 0.87
CA LEU A 22 4.42 8.87 -0.06
C LEU A 22 3.49 9.82 0.68
N ASN A 23 3.35 11.03 0.15
CA ASN A 23 2.34 11.97 0.59
C ASN A 23 1.27 12.08 -0.49
N LEU A 24 -0.01 12.05 -0.14
CA LEU A 24 -1.13 12.22 -1.06
C LEU A 24 -2.13 13.22 -0.46
N GLN A 25 -2.28 14.33 -1.14
CA GLN A 25 -3.15 15.42 -0.74
C GLN A 25 -4.59 15.21 -1.23
N GLN A 26 -5.53 15.96 -0.67
CA GLN A 26 -6.92 15.93 -1.14
C GLN A 26 -7.01 16.50 -2.55
N GLY A 27 -7.70 15.81 -3.45
CA GLY A 27 -7.78 16.19 -4.87
C GLY A 27 -6.58 15.75 -5.71
N GLU A 28 -5.56 15.13 -5.09
CA GLU A 28 -4.39 14.61 -5.80
C GLU A 28 -4.61 13.16 -6.23
N VAL A 29 -4.19 12.83 -7.46
CA VAL A 29 -4.20 11.47 -7.98
C VAL A 29 -2.75 11.01 -8.17
N LYS A 30 -2.37 9.93 -7.47
CA LYS A 30 -1.08 9.26 -7.67
C LYS A 30 -1.29 7.86 -8.21
N ALA A 31 -0.37 7.44 -9.06
CA ALA A 31 -0.35 6.10 -9.61
C ALA A 31 0.92 5.37 -9.16
N LEU A 32 0.76 4.12 -8.70
CA LEU A 32 1.85 3.25 -8.28
C LEU A 32 2.10 2.19 -9.36
N PHE A 33 3.22 2.31 -10.08
CA PHE A 33 3.61 1.40 -11.14
C PHE A 33 4.85 0.58 -10.76
N GLY A 34 4.99 -0.60 -11.39
CA GLY A 34 6.16 -1.47 -11.21
C GLY A 34 5.90 -2.91 -11.66
N PRO A 35 6.94 -3.75 -11.74
CA PRO A 35 6.85 -5.16 -12.15
C PRO A 35 5.99 -5.99 -11.18
N SER A 36 5.44 -7.11 -11.65
CA SER A 36 4.69 -8.02 -10.77
C SER A 36 5.56 -8.48 -9.60
N GLY A 37 5.00 -8.56 -8.39
CA GLY A 37 5.74 -8.94 -7.18
C GLY A 37 6.52 -7.82 -6.47
N CYS A 38 6.61 -6.60 -7.02
CA CYS A 38 7.35 -5.50 -6.38
C CYS A 38 6.66 -4.86 -5.15
N GLY A 39 5.58 -5.45 -4.62
CA GLY A 39 4.92 -4.96 -3.41
C GLY A 39 3.81 -3.90 -3.59
N LYS A 40 3.32 -3.63 -4.82
CA LYS A 40 2.24 -2.64 -5.05
C LYS A 40 0.98 -2.92 -4.24
N THR A 41 0.48 -4.15 -4.32
CA THR A 41 -0.70 -4.59 -3.56
C THR A 41 -0.44 -4.48 -2.07
N THR A 42 0.79 -4.75 -1.63
CA THR A 42 1.22 -4.62 -0.23
C THR A 42 1.15 -3.17 0.23
N VAL A 43 1.66 -2.21 -0.56
CA VAL A 43 1.54 -0.77 -0.26
C VAL A 43 0.07 -0.34 -0.19
N LEU A 44 -0.77 -0.81 -1.12
CA LEU A 44 -2.21 -0.50 -1.09
C LEU A 44 -2.89 -1.07 0.18
N ARG A 45 -2.50 -2.27 0.63
CA ARG A 45 -3.00 -2.86 1.88
C ARG A 45 -2.52 -2.12 3.12
N LEU A 46 -1.27 -1.64 3.12
CA LEU A 46 -0.72 -0.79 4.20
C LEU A 46 -1.50 0.53 4.31
N ILE A 47 -1.79 1.19 3.17
CA ILE A 47 -2.62 2.40 3.13
C ILE A 47 -4.06 2.12 3.60
N ALA A 48 -4.57 0.92 3.30
CA ALA A 48 -5.87 0.44 3.77
C ALA A 48 -5.94 0.16 5.27
N GLY A 49 -4.80 0.11 5.97
CA GLY A 49 -4.75 -0.39 7.34
C GLY A 49 -5.07 -1.87 7.46
N LEU A 50 -4.99 -2.64 6.36
CA LEU A 50 -5.17 -4.10 6.37
C LEU A 50 -3.90 -4.83 6.80
N GLU A 51 -2.74 -4.17 6.68
CA GLU A 51 -1.43 -4.67 7.09
C GLU A 51 -0.77 -3.61 7.97
N THR A 52 0.04 -4.06 8.93
CA THR A 52 0.80 -3.16 9.81
C THR A 52 2.26 -3.07 9.34
N PRO A 53 2.81 -1.85 9.16
CA PRO A 53 4.21 -1.70 8.82
C PRO A 53 5.08 -2.15 9.99
N LYS A 54 6.26 -2.71 9.70
CA LYS A 54 7.24 -3.08 10.73
C LYS A 54 7.97 -1.86 11.29
N SER A 55 8.13 -0.83 10.46
CA SER A 55 8.70 0.47 10.86
C SER A 55 8.15 1.59 9.97
N GLY A 56 8.30 2.82 10.44
CA GLY A 56 7.75 4.02 9.79
C GLY A 56 6.38 4.39 10.32
N THR A 57 5.75 5.39 9.71
CA THR A 57 4.44 5.89 10.13
C THR A 57 3.51 6.02 8.93
N ILE A 58 2.26 5.60 9.12
CA ILE A 58 1.18 5.76 8.15
C ILE A 58 0.09 6.60 8.80
N ARG A 59 -0.19 7.76 8.23
CA ARG A 59 -1.27 8.66 8.67
C ARG A 59 -2.30 8.77 7.55
N ASN A 60 -3.49 8.23 7.78
CA ASN A 60 -4.63 8.37 6.88
C ASN A 60 -5.70 9.21 7.58
N THR A 61 -5.98 10.42 7.07
CA THR A 61 -6.99 11.33 7.63
C THR A 61 -8.32 11.29 6.87
N PHE A 62 -8.50 10.37 5.92
CA PHE A 62 -9.74 10.27 5.15
C PHE A 62 -10.83 9.55 5.95
N HIS A 63 -12.02 10.14 5.99
CA HIS A 63 -13.16 9.64 6.76
C HIS A 63 -13.71 8.31 6.23
N LYS A 64 -13.52 8.05 4.93
CA LYS A 64 -13.85 6.80 4.24
C LYS A 64 -12.74 6.51 3.23
N THR A 65 -12.26 5.28 3.21
CA THR A 65 -11.30 4.80 2.20
C THR A 65 -11.91 3.59 1.50
N GLY A 66 -12.12 3.70 0.19
CA GLY A 66 -12.62 2.61 -0.65
C GLY A 66 -11.49 1.94 -1.42
N PHE A 67 -11.54 0.61 -1.54
CA PHE A 67 -10.54 -0.16 -2.28
C PHE A 67 -11.18 -0.95 -3.41
N CYS A 68 -10.68 -0.77 -4.62
CA CYS A 68 -11.03 -1.59 -5.77
C CYS A 68 -9.83 -2.45 -6.16
N PHE A 69 -9.85 -3.71 -5.75
CA PHE A 69 -8.84 -4.66 -6.15
C PHE A 69 -9.25 -5.32 -7.46
N ARG A 70 -8.31 -5.43 -8.40
CA ARG A 70 -8.50 -6.25 -9.60
C ARG A 70 -8.60 -7.73 -9.17
N LYS A 71 -9.82 -8.24 -8.99
CA LYS A 71 -10.07 -9.68 -8.91
C LYS A 71 -10.01 -10.24 -10.32
N THR A 72 -8.93 -10.93 -10.66
CA THR A 72 -8.97 -11.89 -11.76
C THR A 72 -9.77 -13.08 -11.23
N ALA A 73 -10.99 -13.27 -11.73
CA ALA A 73 -11.75 -14.48 -11.46
C ALA A 73 -10.94 -15.68 -12.00
N CYS A 74 -10.26 -16.40 -11.11
CA CYS A 74 -9.66 -17.68 -11.45
C CYS A 74 -10.81 -18.67 -11.61
N ARG A 75 -11.20 -18.95 -12.86
CA ARG A 75 -12.12 -20.01 -13.23
C ARG A 75 -11.46 -21.33 -12.81
N LYS A 76 -11.93 -21.96 -11.74
CA LYS A 76 -11.61 -23.35 -11.44
C LYS A 76 -12.42 -24.21 -12.40
N THR A 77 -11.76 -24.75 -13.42
CA THR A 77 -12.18 -26.00 -14.07
C THR A 77 -11.98 -27.16 -13.11
#